data_AF-A0A522R8G1-F1
#
_entry.id   AF-A0A522R8G1-F1
#
_cell.length_a   1.000
_cell.length_b   1.000
_cell.length_c   1.000
_cell.angle_alpha   90.00
_cell.angle_beta   90.00
_cell.angle_gamma   90.00
#
_symmetry.space_group_name_H-M   'P 1'
#
loop_
_entity.id
_entity.type
_entity.pdbx_description
1 polymer ?
#
loop_
_entity_poly.entity_id
_entity_poly.type
_entity_poly.pdbx_seq_one_letter_code
_entity_poly.pdbx_strand_id
1 'polypeptide(L)'
;ITHAVFDILRNARVLRARFDPNLVVCWGGHSISRGEYDYTKTVGYQLGLRGMDICTGCGPGAMKGPMKGATIAHAKQRHYENRYIGLTEPSIIAAESPNPIVNSLVILPDIEKRLEGFVRVGHGFIVFPGGVGTCEEILYLLGILLDPANASVPFPLVFTGPEESAPYFEQIDRFLRLVLGEAAAKRYEIVIEDPVAVAHAMQQGIETVRDHRVEQHDAFFFNWELNVDLQFQQPFQPTHAAMAALNLHRGRLPHELAADMRRAFSGIVAGNVKEEGMGQIEKNGPYEIHGDPEFMHALDTLLRSFVAQQRMKLPGSKYVPCYRIVGGEQT
;
A
#
# COMPACT_ATOMS: atom_id res chain seq x y z
N ILE A 1 -20.12 4.34 3.42
CA ILE A 1 -19.02 4.58 2.46
C ILE A 1 -18.70 3.31 1.68
N THR A 2 -18.52 2.17 2.34
CA THR A 2 -18.30 0.85 1.70
C THR A 2 -19.25 0.51 0.55
N HIS A 3 -20.57 0.73 0.71
CA HIS A 3 -21.54 0.53 -0.39
C HIS A 3 -21.25 1.38 -1.63
N ALA A 4 -20.78 2.62 -1.47
CA ALA A 4 -20.40 3.47 -2.58
C ALA A 4 -19.13 2.96 -3.28
N VAL A 5 -18.14 2.49 -2.52
CA VAL A 5 -16.93 1.83 -3.06
C VAL A 5 -17.34 0.60 -3.88
N PHE A 6 -18.21 -0.24 -3.34
CA PHE A 6 -18.78 -1.39 -4.05
C PHE A 6 -19.51 -0.97 -5.33
N ASP A 7 -20.39 0.03 -5.28
CA ASP A 7 -21.17 0.47 -6.45
C ASP A 7 -20.28 1.00 -7.58
N ILE A 8 -19.22 1.73 -7.25
CA ILE A 8 -18.23 2.23 -8.24
C ILE A 8 -17.48 1.06 -8.87
N LEU A 9 -16.96 0.13 -8.06
CA LEU A 9 -16.25 -1.05 -8.56
C LEU A 9 -17.16 -1.96 -9.39
N ARG A 10 -18.41 -2.13 -8.99
CA ARG A 10 -19.43 -2.87 -9.75
C ARG A 10 -19.71 -2.20 -11.09
N ASN A 11 -19.90 -0.88 -11.10
CA ASN A 11 -20.15 -0.12 -12.33
C ASN A 11 -18.96 -0.21 -13.31
N ALA A 12 -17.74 -0.19 -12.78
CA ALA A 12 -16.50 -0.40 -13.54
C ALA A 12 -16.28 -1.84 -14.01
N ARG A 13 -17.18 -2.78 -13.66
CA ARG A 13 -17.15 -4.21 -14.07
C ARG A 13 -15.88 -4.97 -13.64
N VAL A 14 -15.22 -4.52 -12.56
CA VAL A 14 -14.06 -5.22 -12.00
C VAL A 14 -14.45 -6.34 -11.03
N LEU A 15 -15.65 -6.27 -10.47
CA LEU A 15 -16.22 -7.29 -9.60
C LEU A 15 -16.82 -8.43 -10.44
N ARG A 16 -16.13 -9.57 -10.51
CA ARG A 16 -16.55 -10.71 -11.34
C ARG A 16 -16.97 -11.92 -10.50
N ALA A 17 -18.27 -12.21 -10.45
CA ALA A 17 -18.85 -13.26 -9.63
C ALA A 17 -18.51 -14.71 -10.03
N ARG A 18 -17.96 -14.92 -11.23
CA ARG A 18 -17.69 -16.26 -11.78
C ARG A 18 -16.27 -16.77 -11.54
N PHE A 19 -15.41 -15.95 -10.94
CA PHE A 19 -14.00 -16.27 -10.74
C PHE A 19 -13.76 -16.67 -9.28
N ASP A 20 -12.99 -17.73 -9.08
CA ASP A 20 -12.35 -17.99 -7.79
C ASP A 20 -11.38 -16.82 -7.44
N PRO A 21 -11.06 -16.63 -6.15
CA PRO A 21 -10.02 -15.72 -5.70
C PRO A 21 -8.70 -15.89 -6.46
N ASN A 22 -8.21 -14.83 -7.11
CA ASN A 22 -6.92 -14.85 -7.81
C ASN A 22 -6.25 -13.47 -7.95
N LEU A 23 -6.84 -12.41 -7.40
CA LEU A 23 -6.37 -11.03 -7.56
C LEU A 23 -5.35 -10.67 -6.48
N VAL A 24 -4.10 -10.42 -6.88
CA VAL A 24 -3.02 -9.96 -6.01
C VAL A 24 -2.85 -8.45 -6.14
N VAL A 25 -2.90 -7.73 -5.02
CA VAL A 25 -2.61 -6.30 -4.94
C VAL A 25 -1.12 -6.12 -4.76
N CYS A 26 -0.48 -5.38 -5.65
CA CYS A 26 0.94 -5.07 -5.59
C CYS A 26 1.14 -3.58 -5.29
N TRP A 27 1.74 -3.29 -4.13
CA TRP A 27 2.13 -1.96 -3.68
C TRP A 27 3.64 -1.79 -3.72
N GLY A 28 4.11 -0.54 -3.83
CA GLY A 28 5.54 -0.22 -3.86
C GLY A 28 5.82 1.14 -4.48
N GLY A 29 7.09 1.53 -4.52
CA GLY A 29 7.49 2.88 -4.91
C GLY A 29 7.24 3.21 -6.38
N HIS A 30 6.82 4.46 -6.63
CA HIS A 30 6.83 5.07 -7.97
C HIS A 30 8.26 5.35 -8.46
N SER A 31 9.19 5.63 -7.54
CA SER A 31 10.62 5.86 -7.75
C SER A 31 11.42 4.74 -7.08
N ILE A 32 11.97 3.84 -7.88
CA ILE A 32 12.72 2.65 -7.43
C ILE A 32 13.94 2.42 -8.32
N SER A 33 14.92 1.68 -7.80
CA SER A 33 16.14 1.34 -8.54
C SER A 33 15.84 0.43 -9.74
N ARG A 34 16.81 0.26 -10.64
CA ARG A 34 16.64 -0.69 -11.74
C ARG A 34 16.57 -2.15 -11.25
N GLY A 35 17.36 -2.51 -10.24
CA GLY A 35 17.33 -3.84 -9.62
C GLY A 35 15.96 -4.15 -9.02
N GLU A 36 15.42 -3.22 -8.22
CA GLU A 36 14.07 -3.32 -7.66
C GLU A 36 13.01 -3.44 -8.77
N TYR A 37 13.09 -2.62 -9.82
CA TYR A 37 12.15 -2.69 -10.94
C TYR A 37 12.20 -4.03 -11.66
N ASP A 38 13.39 -4.56 -11.92
CA ASP A 38 13.55 -5.86 -12.57
C ASP A 38 13.05 -7.00 -11.67
N TYR A 39 13.29 -6.93 -10.35
CA TYR A 39 12.73 -7.86 -9.37
C TYR A 39 11.20 -7.87 -9.38
N THR A 40 10.55 -6.70 -9.39
CA THR A 40 9.07 -6.61 -9.43
C THR A 40 8.47 -7.29 -10.68
N LYS A 41 9.16 -7.21 -11.82
CA LYS A 41 8.76 -7.94 -13.04
C LYS A 41 8.92 -9.44 -12.86
N THR A 42 9.99 -9.91 -12.22
CA THR A 42 10.20 -11.34 -11.97
C THR A 42 9.14 -11.90 -11.04
N VAL A 43 8.77 -11.18 -9.97
CA VAL A 43 7.64 -11.55 -9.11
C VAL A 43 6.34 -11.60 -9.93
N GLY A 44 6.03 -10.55 -10.68
CA GLY A 44 4.84 -10.54 -11.55
C GLY A 44 4.79 -11.69 -12.55
N TYR A 45 5.94 -12.06 -13.12
CA TYR A 45 6.07 -13.24 -13.99
C TYR A 45 5.74 -14.53 -13.23
N GLN A 46 6.24 -14.71 -12.01
CA GLN A 46 5.92 -15.88 -11.18
C GLN A 46 4.44 -15.94 -10.77
N LEU A 47 3.81 -14.80 -10.50
CA LEU A 47 2.37 -14.72 -10.26
C LEU A 47 1.58 -15.15 -11.50
N GLY A 48 1.93 -14.61 -12.66
CA GLY A 48 1.23 -14.92 -13.91
C GLY A 48 1.40 -16.38 -14.34
N LEU A 49 2.50 -17.04 -14.00
CA LEU A 49 2.69 -18.48 -14.27
C LEU A 49 1.70 -19.36 -13.49
N ARG A 50 1.11 -18.81 -12.42
CA ARG A 50 0.14 -19.47 -11.54
C ARG A 50 -1.29 -18.94 -11.75
N GLY A 51 -1.55 -18.19 -12.83
CA GLY A 51 -2.88 -17.69 -13.18
C GLY A 51 -3.42 -16.55 -12.29
N MET A 52 -2.57 -15.96 -11.44
CA MET A 52 -2.95 -14.83 -10.61
C MET A 52 -3.00 -13.53 -11.42
N ASP A 53 -4.04 -12.73 -11.15
CA ASP A 53 -4.26 -11.40 -11.71
C ASP A 53 -3.63 -10.32 -10.83
N ILE A 54 -3.47 -9.10 -11.34
CA ILE A 54 -2.74 -8.02 -10.65
C ILE A 54 -3.59 -6.77 -10.50
N CYS A 55 -3.60 -6.20 -9.30
CA CYS A 55 -4.16 -4.89 -8.97
C CYS A 55 -3.04 -3.96 -8.48
N THR A 56 -2.96 -2.71 -8.96
CA THR A 56 -1.97 -1.71 -8.48
C THR A 56 -2.55 -0.30 -8.43
N GLY A 57 -1.73 0.65 -7.95
CA GLY A 57 -1.98 2.11 -8.00
C GLY A 57 -1.79 2.77 -9.37
N CYS A 58 -1.63 2.00 -10.44
CA CYS A 58 -1.49 2.44 -11.84
C CYS A 58 -0.17 3.11 -12.25
N GLY A 59 0.57 3.73 -11.32
CA GLY A 59 1.75 4.55 -11.60
C GLY A 59 3.00 3.82 -12.14
N PRO A 60 4.17 4.50 -12.16
CA PRO A 60 5.44 3.91 -12.61
C PRO A 60 6.05 2.97 -11.55
N GLY A 61 7.30 2.55 -11.75
CA GLY A 61 8.02 1.71 -10.79
C GLY A 61 7.32 0.39 -10.48
N ALA A 62 7.15 0.11 -9.20
CA ALA A 62 6.55 -1.13 -8.68
C ALA A 62 5.06 -1.28 -9.04
N MET A 63 4.38 -0.19 -9.41
CA MET A 63 2.98 -0.26 -9.86
C MET A 63 2.82 -0.69 -11.32
N LYS A 64 3.93 -0.76 -12.07
CA LYS A 64 3.98 -1.16 -13.49
C LYS A 64 4.73 -2.48 -13.73
N GLY A 65 5.82 -2.70 -12.98
CA GLY A 65 6.69 -3.87 -13.18
C GLY A 65 5.97 -5.22 -13.11
N PRO A 66 5.19 -5.51 -12.04
CA PRO A 66 4.49 -6.78 -11.89
C PRO A 66 3.59 -7.12 -13.09
N MET A 67 2.81 -6.15 -13.59
CA MET A 67 1.92 -6.37 -14.75
C MET A 67 2.71 -6.71 -16.03
N LYS A 68 3.88 -6.10 -16.25
CA LYS A 68 4.75 -6.47 -17.39
C LYS A 68 5.25 -7.91 -17.30
N GLY A 69 5.65 -8.34 -16.11
CA GLY A 69 6.06 -9.73 -15.87
C GLY A 69 4.91 -10.70 -16.12
N ALA A 70 3.76 -10.41 -15.50
CA ALA A 70 2.57 -11.24 -15.61
C ALA A 70 2.09 -11.38 -17.06
N THR A 71 2.20 -10.34 -17.89
CA THR A 71 1.77 -10.39 -19.30
C THR A 71 2.49 -11.48 -20.08
N ILE A 72 3.80 -11.61 -19.86
CA ILE A 72 4.60 -12.66 -20.52
C ILE A 72 4.18 -14.04 -20.00
N ALA A 73 3.96 -14.17 -18.70
CA ALA A 73 3.62 -15.44 -18.08
C ALA A 73 2.19 -15.91 -18.40
N HIS A 74 1.20 -15.01 -18.38
CA HIS A 74 -0.17 -15.27 -18.79
C HIS A 74 -0.23 -15.74 -20.24
N ALA A 75 0.55 -15.14 -21.14
CA ALA A 75 0.67 -15.62 -22.52
C ALA A 75 1.22 -17.06 -22.60
N LYS A 76 2.24 -17.40 -21.78
CA LYS A 76 2.78 -18.78 -21.71
C LYS A 76 1.75 -19.78 -21.18
N GLN A 77 0.94 -19.37 -20.20
CA GLN A 77 -0.11 -20.20 -19.62
C GLN A 77 -1.43 -20.17 -20.39
N ARG A 78 -1.50 -19.43 -21.51
CA ARG A 78 -2.73 -19.22 -22.29
C ARG A 78 -3.89 -18.66 -21.45
N HIS A 79 -3.57 -17.82 -20.47
CA HIS A 79 -4.53 -17.08 -19.64
C HIS A 79 -4.96 -15.81 -20.36
N TYR A 80 -6.01 -15.90 -21.19
CA TYR A 80 -6.45 -14.79 -22.05
C TYR A 80 -7.40 -13.79 -21.36
N GLU A 81 -8.01 -14.17 -20.24
CA GLU A 81 -8.95 -13.32 -19.49
C GLU A 81 -8.27 -12.62 -18.31
N ASN A 82 -7.00 -12.24 -18.46
CA ASN A 82 -6.21 -11.60 -17.42
C ASN A 82 -6.79 -10.25 -17.00
N ARG A 83 -6.69 -9.95 -15.70
CA ARG A 83 -7.14 -8.68 -15.13
C ARG A 83 -5.94 -7.90 -14.60
N TYR A 84 -5.70 -6.76 -15.22
CA TYR A 84 -4.73 -5.77 -14.76
C TYR A 84 -5.51 -4.53 -14.32
N ILE A 85 -5.87 -4.55 -13.05
CA ILE A 85 -6.72 -3.53 -12.42
C ILE A 85 -5.83 -2.40 -11.92
N GLY A 86 -6.15 -1.18 -12.34
CA GLY A 86 -5.56 0.02 -11.80
C GLY A 86 -6.60 0.77 -10.96
N LEU A 87 -6.31 0.99 -9.67
CA LEU A 87 -7.11 1.87 -8.83
C LEU A 87 -6.37 3.20 -8.63
N THR A 88 -7.00 4.31 -8.97
CA THR A 88 -6.46 5.66 -8.81
C THR A 88 -7.54 6.62 -8.31
N GLU A 89 -7.20 7.87 -8.07
CA GLU A 89 -8.14 8.93 -7.67
C GLU A 89 -7.67 10.30 -8.21
N PRO A 90 -8.55 11.31 -8.30
CA PRO A 90 -8.25 12.57 -8.99
C PRO A 90 -7.01 13.31 -8.52
N SER A 91 -6.70 13.30 -7.22
CA SER A 91 -5.61 14.11 -6.66
C SER A 91 -4.20 13.53 -6.91
N ILE A 92 -4.10 12.24 -7.28
CA ILE A 92 -2.82 11.55 -7.52
C ILE A 92 -2.64 11.11 -8.98
N ILE A 93 -3.71 11.01 -9.77
CA ILE A 93 -3.65 10.46 -11.15
C ILE A 93 -2.68 11.22 -12.07
N ALA A 94 -2.47 12.52 -11.85
CA ALA A 94 -1.51 13.31 -12.61
C ALA A 94 -0.05 12.96 -12.25
N ALA A 95 0.23 12.68 -10.98
CA ALA A 95 1.56 12.31 -10.50
C ALA A 95 1.88 10.83 -10.78
N GLU A 96 0.88 9.96 -10.68
CA GLU A 96 0.97 8.50 -10.85
C GLU A 96 0.06 8.04 -11.97
N SER A 97 0.30 8.54 -13.18
CA SER A 97 -0.58 8.28 -14.31
C SER A 97 -0.67 6.79 -14.67
N PRO A 98 -1.87 6.30 -15.06
CA PRO A 98 -2.05 4.91 -15.42
C PRO A 98 -1.16 4.48 -16.57
N ASN A 99 -0.39 3.42 -16.33
CA ASN A 99 0.41 2.82 -17.38
C ASN A 99 -0.49 2.09 -18.42
N PRO A 100 -0.11 2.03 -19.72
CA PRO A 100 -0.97 1.47 -20.76
C PRO A 100 -1.23 -0.04 -20.69
N ILE A 101 -0.59 -0.78 -19.78
CA ILE A 101 -0.84 -2.21 -19.61
C ILE A 101 -2.05 -2.48 -18.70
N VAL A 102 -2.49 -1.48 -17.94
CA VAL A 102 -3.76 -1.52 -17.20
C VAL A 102 -4.90 -1.71 -18.19
N ASN A 103 -5.67 -2.79 -18.01
CA ASN A 103 -6.81 -3.10 -18.88
C ASN A 103 -8.17 -2.87 -18.19
N SER A 104 -8.16 -2.56 -16.90
CA SER A 104 -9.33 -2.17 -16.12
C SER A 104 -8.96 -1.01 -15.17
N LEU A 105 -9.23 0.22 -15.57
CA LEU A 105 -8.97 1.41 -14.75
C LEU A 105 -10.22 1.81 -13.97
N VAL A 106 -10.08 2.06 -12.67
CA VAL A 106 -11.13 2.61 -11.81
C VAL A 106 -10.61 3.87 -11.13
N ILE A 107 -11.38 4.95 -11.23
CA ILE A 107 -11.10 6.22 -10.56
C ILE A 107 -12.05 6.33 -9.37
N LEU A 108 -11.49 6.25 -8.16
CA LEU A 108 -12.24 6.40 -6.91
C LEU A 108 -12.29 7.89 -6.51
N PRO A 109 -13.25 8.30 -5.67
CA PRO A 109 -13.42 9.72 -5.37
C PRO A 109 -12.28 10.36 -4.57
N ASP A 110 -11.59 9.58 -3.73
CA ASP A 110 -10.50 10.03 -2.86
C ASP A 110 -9.58 8.86 -2.47
N ILE A 111 -8.49 9.17 -1.75
CA ILE A 111 -7.47 8.21 -1.32
C ILE A 111 -8.07 7.13 -0.43
N GLU A 112 -8.90 7.49 0.54
CA GLU A 112 -9.47 6.52 1.48
C GLU A 112 -10.38 5.51 0.77
N LYS A 113 -11.18 5.96 -0.21
CA LYS A 113 -11.99 5.06 -1.04
C LYS A 113 -11.13 4.21 -1.98
N ARG A 114 -9.99 4.72 -2.46
CA ARG A 114 -8.99 3.93 -3.19
C ARG A 114 -8.39 2.84 -2.29
N LEU A 115 -8.00 3.18 -1.05
CA LEU A 115 -7.46 2.25 -0.08
C LEU A 115 -8.49 1.18 0.33
N GLU A 116 -9.74 1.58 0.59
CA GLU A 116 -10.83 0.62 0.82
C GLU A 116 -11.05 -0.26 -0.41
N GLY A 117 -11.00 0.32 -1.62
CA GLY A 117 -11.09 -0.43 -2.86
C GLY A 117 -10.06 -1.56 -2.95
N PHE A 118 -8.79 -1.30 -2.62
CA PHE A 118 -7.76 -2.33 -2.60
C PHE A 118 -8.07 -3.48 -1.64
N VAL A 119 -8.33 -3.18 -0.37
CA VAL A 119 -8.53 -4.22 0.67
C VAL A 119 -9.82 -5.02 0.48
N ARG A 120 -10.80 -4.48 -0.24
CA ARG A 120 -12.04 -5.17 -0.56
C ARG A 120 -11.90 -6.14 -1.75
N VAL A 121 -11.11 -5.80 -2.77
CA VAL A 121 -10.97 -6.65 -3.98
C VAL A 121 -9.76 -7.59 -3.94
N GLY A 122 -8.74 -7.25 -3.17
CA GLY A 122 -7.52 -8.05 -3.08
C GLY A 122 -7.74 -9.35 -2.30
N HIS A 123 -7.13 -10.43 -2.80
CA HIS A 123 -7.09 -11.72 -2.13
C HIS A 123 -5.72 -12.03 -1.54
N GLY A 124 -4.68 -11.32 -2.00
CA GLY A 124 -3.34 -11.34 -1.44
C GLY A 124 -2.58 -10.09 -1.80
N PHE A 125 -1.60 -9.75 -0.98
CA PHE A 125 -0.94 -8.45 -1.00
C PHE A 125 0.57 -8.64 -1.01
N ILE A 126 1.21 -7.99 -1.97
CA ILE A 126 2.66 -7.94 -2.07
C ILE A 126 3.08 -6.48 -1.93
N VAL A 127 4.06 -6.22 -1.06
CA VAL A 127 4.64 -4.90 -0.90
C VAL A 127 6.13 -4.94 -1.26
N PHE A 128 6.46 -4.20 -2.31
CA PHE A 128 7.83 -3.92 -2.73
C PHE A 128 8.39 -2.70 -2.02
N PRO A 129 9.72 -2.46 -2.05
CA PRO A 129 10.30 -1.24 -1.54
C PRO A 129 9.65 0.01 -2.14
N GLY A 130 9.38 0.98 -1.28
CA GLY A 130 8.69 2.21 -1.64
C GLY A 130 8.91 3.34 -0.64
N GLY A 131 8.30 4.48 -0.93
CA GLY A 131 8.39 5.68 -0.10
C GLY A 131 7.19 5.82 0.84
N VAL A 132 6.83 7.07 1.09
CA VAL A 132 5.75 7.45 2.03
C VAL A 132 4.37 6.91 1.64
N GLY A 133 4.02 6.87 0.35
CA GLY A 133 2.73 6.32 -0.10
C GLY A 133 2.62 4.81 0.16
N THR A 134 3.70 4.06 -0.01
CA THR A 134 3.74 2.63 0.32
C THR A 134 3.62 2.41 1.82
N CYS A 135 4.22 3.26 2.65
CA CYS A 135 4.04 3.18 4.10
C CYS A 135 2.61 3.53 4.54
N GLU A 136 1.96 4.50 3.88
CA GLU A 136 0.54 4.79 4.08
C GLU A 136 -0.32 3.55 3.80
N GLU A 137 -0.09 2.87 2.67
CA GLU A 137 -0.80 1.64 2.29
C GLU A 137 -0.57 0.50 3.30
N ILE A 138 0.67 0.28 3.76
CA ILE A 138 1.01 -0.70 4.81
C ILE A 138 0.26 -0.39 6.11
N LEU A 139 0.32 0.86 6.60
CA LEU A 139 -0.30 1.27 7.85
C LEU A 139 -1.83 1.21 7.79
N TYR A 140 -2.41 1.55 6.65
CA TYR A 140 -3.84 1.38 6.40
C TYR A 140 -4.24 -0.09 6.57
N LEU A 141 -3.53 -0.98 5.88
CA LEU A 141 -3.84 -2.41 5.92
C LEU A 141 -3.62 -3.03 7.31
N LEU A 142 -2.46 -2.81 7.90
CA LEU A 142 -2.16 -3.35 9.24
C LEU A 142 -3.07 -2.76 10.30
N GLY A 143 -3.45 -1.49 10.20
CA GLY A 143 -4.45 -0.89 11.08
C GLY A 143 -5.78 -1.63 11.05
N ILE A 144 -6.27 -1.96 9.86
CA ILE A 144 -7.49 -2.77 9.70
C ILE A 144 -7.30 -4.17 10.29
N LEU A 145 -6.19 -4.86 9.97
CA LEU A 145 -5.97 -6.24 10.44
C LEU A 145 -5.68 -6.36 11.95
N LEU A 146 -5.32 -5.26 12.61
CA LEU A 146 -5.10 -5.20 14.06
C LEU A 146 -6.37 -4.86 14.84
N ASP A 147 -7.48 -4.58 14.16
CA ASP A 147 -8.80 -4.56 14.78
C ASP A 147 -9.16 -5.98 15.25
N PRO A 148 -9.55 -6.18 16.53
CA PRO A 148 -10.01 -7.48 17.03
C PRO A 148 -11.14 -8.11 16.20
N ALA A 149 -11.99 -7.31 15.55
CA ALA A 149 -13.04 -7.82 14.66
C ALA A 149 -12.49 -8.55 13.43
N ASN A 150 -11.24 -8.27 13.04
CA ASN A 150 -10.56 -8.90 11.90
C ASN A 150 -9.54 -9.96 12.33
N ALA A 151 -9.56 -10.43 13.58
CA ALA A 151 -8.61 -11.40 14.10
C ALA A 151 -8.55 -12.68 13.25
N SER A 152 -9.71 -13.20 12.84
CA SER A 152 -9.87 -14.44 12.08
C SER A 152 -9.71 -14.28 10.56
N VAL A 153 -9.74 -13.05 10.03
CA VAL A 153 -9.73 -12.83 8.58
C VAL A 153 -8.37 -13.21 8.00
N PRO A 154 -8.29 -14.21 7.09
CA PRO A 154 -7.05 -14.53 6.41
C PRO A 154 -6.73 -13.43 5.41
N PHE A 155 -5.48 -12.97 5.44
CA PHE A 155 -5.03 -11.87 4.60
C PHE A 155 -3.54 -12.05 4.28
N PRO A 156 -3.20 -12.79 3.21
CA PRO A 156 -1.80 -13.06 2.91
C PRO A 156 -1.11 -11.77 2.48
N LEU A 157 -0.06 -11.41 3.22
CA LEU A 157 0.70 -10.18 3.05
C LEU A 157 2.20 -10.52 3.05
N VAL A 158 2.86 -10.27 1.92
CA VAL A 158 4.30 -10.54 1.75
C VAL A 158 5.03 -9.25 1.41
N PHE A 159 6.04 -8.93 2.20
CA PHE A 159 7.01 -7.88 1.93
C PHE A 159 8.20 -8.50 1.21
N THR A 160 8.59 -7.94 0.05
CA THR A 160 9.59 -8.60 -0.78
C THR A 160 10.37 -7.64 -1.67
N GLY A 161 11.62 -7.98 -1.93
CA GLY A 161 12.49 -7.24 -2.83
C GLY A 161 13.77 -8.02 -3.11
N PRO A 162 14.67 -7.47 -3.93
CA PRO A 162 15.97 -8.07 -4.18
C PRO A 162 16.87 -8.00 -2.93
N GLU A 163 18.00 -8.70 -2.95
CA GLU A 163 18.95 -8.82 -1.85
C GLU A 163 19.37 -7.44 -1.30
N GLU A 164 19.59 -6.46 -2.18
CA GLU A 164 19.95 -5.10 -1.76
C GLU A 164 18.87 -4.37 -0.94
N SER A 165 17.64 -4.89 -0.94
CA SER A 165 16.51 -4.33 -0.16
C SER A 165 16.36 -4.92 1.23
N ALA A 166 17.19 -5.90 1.63
CA ALA A 166 17.13 -6.48 2.98
C ALA A 166 17.24 -5.41 4.09
N PRO A 167 18.20 -4.45 4.06
CA PRO A 167 18.27 -3.40 5.07
C PRO A 167 17.04 -2.47 5.09
N TYR A 168 16.39 -2.27 3.94
CA TYR A 168 15.13 -1.51 3.86
C TYR A 168 14.02 -2.23 4.62
N PHE A 169 13.85 -3.54 4.41
CA PHE A 169 12.81 -4.30 5.08
C PHE A 169 13.08 -4.52 6.57
N GLU A 170 14.35 -4.67 6.97
CA GLU A 170 14.74 -4.66 8.40
C GLU A 170 14.33 -3.35 9.09
N GLN A 171 14.50 -2.20 8.41
CA GLN A 171 14.10 -0.90 8.93
C GLN A 171 12.57 -0.76 9.03
N ILE A 172 11.84 -1.21 8.00
CA ILE A 172 10.37 -1.22 7.99
C ILE A 172 9.84 -2.14 9.09
N ASP A 173 10.35 -3.36 9.22
CA ASP A 173 9.95 -4.33 10.25
C ASP A 173 10.16 -3.74 11.66
N ARG A 174 11.34 -3.17 11.91
CA ARG A 174 11.64 -2.51 13.18
C ARG A 174 10.68 -1.36 13.48
N PHE A 175 10.39 -0.52 12.48
CA PHE A 175 9.44 0.59 12.63
C PHE A 175 8.03 0.10 12.95
N LEU A 176 7.53 -0.90 12.22
CA LEU A 176 6.19 -1.46 12.42
C LEU A 176 6.06 -2.14 13.77
N ARG A 177 7.08 -2.91 14.22
CA ARG A 177 7.11 -3.52 15.56
C ARG A 177 7.13 -2.47 16.66
N LEU A 178 7.88 -1.39 16.49
CA LEU A 178 7.94 -0.31 17.47
C LEU A 178 6.59 0.40 17.60
N VAL A 179 5.95 0.73 16.47
CA VAL A 179 4.73 1.54 16.45
C VAL A 179 3.48 0.70 16.74
N LEU A 180 3.37 -0.48 16.13
CA LEU A 180 2.15 -1.31 16.17
C LEU A 180 2.28 -2.56 17.04
N GLY A 181 3.49 -2.87 17.53
CA GLY A 181 3.76 -4.04 18.37
C GLY A 181 3.94 -5.34 17.59
N GLU A 182 4.32 -6.38 18.33
CA GLU A 182 4.59 -7.73 17.80
C GLU A 182 3.39 -8.40 17.12
N ALA A 183 2.16 -7.99 17.46
CA ALA A 183 0.96 -8.49 16.80
C ALA A 183 0.92 -8.11 15.32
N ALA A 184 1.48 -6.95 14.94
CA ALA A 184 1.55 -6.51 13.55
C ALA A 184 2.50 -7.40 12.74
N ALA A 185 3.64 -7.77 13.31
CA ALA A 185 4.64 -8.62 12.66
C ALA A 185 4.18 -10.05 12.39
N LYS A 186 3.10 -10.50 13.04
CA LYS A 186 2.46 -11.79 12.75
C LYS A 186 1.52 -11.74 11.55
N ARG A 187 1.24 -10.55 11.01
CA ARG A 187 0.32 -10.33 9.89
C ARG A 187 1.02 -10.25 8.53
N TYR A 188 2.36 -10.29 8.48
CA TYR A 188 3.12 -10.29 7.23
C TYR A 188 4.31 -11.25 7.28
N GLU A 189 4.78 -11.65 6.11
CA GLU A 189 6.03 -12.39 5.90
C GLU A 189 7.00 -11.52 5.10
N ILE A 190 8.31 -11.60 5.39
CA ILE A 190 9.35 -10.93 4.62
C ILE A 190 10.13 -11.98 3.82
N VAL A 191 10.11 -11.87 2.50
CA VAL A 191 10.80 -12.79 1.58
C VAL A 191 11.76 -12.01 0.70
N ILE A 192 13.07 -12.24 0.85
CA ILE A 192 14.13 -11.54 0.11
C ILE A 192 14.65 -12.43 -1.02
N GLU A 193 14.88 -11.85 -2.22
CA GLU A 193 15.53 -12.49 -3.38
C GLU A 193 14.81 -13.75 -3.93
N ASP A 194 13.63 -14.14 -3.41
CA ASP A 194 12.92 -15.36 -3.85
C ASP A 194 11.53 -15.08 -4.45
N PRO A 195 11.45 -14.70 -5.74
CA PRO A 195 10.17 -14.44 -6.40
C PRO A 195 9.29 -15.69 -6.56
N VAL A 196 9.87 -16.89 -6.48
CA VAL A 196 9.14 -18.16 -6.58
C VAL A 196 8.42 -18.44 -5.26
N ALA A 197 9.12 -18.29 -4.13
CA ALA A 197 8.53 -18.40 -2.80
C ALA A 197 7.40 -17.38 -2.60
N VAL A 198 7.59 -16.12 -3.00
CA VAL A 198 6.54 -15.08 -2.95
C VAL A 198 5.26 -15.55 -3.66
N ALA A 199 5.40 -16.09 -4.87
CA ALA A 199 4.25 -16.55 -5.65
C ALA A 199 3.59 -17.81 -5.06
N HIS A 200 4.35 -18.69 -4.42
CA HIS A 200 3.79 -19.83 -3.68
C HIS A 200 3.06 -19.41 -2.41
N ALA A 201 3.61 -18.47 -1.64
CA ALA A 201 2.97 -17.91 -0.46
C ALA A 201 1.63 -17.25 -0.82
N MET A 202 1.59 -16.48 -1.93
CA MET A 202 0.33 -15.92 -2.43
C MET A 202 -0.66 -17.00 -2.86
N GLN A 203 -0.23 -18.03 -3.57
CA GLN A 203 -1.11 -19.12 -4.01
C GLN A 203 -1.78 -19.82 -2.81
N GLN A 204 -0.98 -20.25 -1.82
CA GLN A 204 -1.48 -20.92 -0.61
C GLN A 204 -2.36 -20.00 0.25
N GLY A 205 -1.96 -18.73 0.38
CA GLY A 205 -2.73 -17.74 1.11
C GLY A 205 -4.09 -17.47 0.46
N ILE A 206 -4.14 -17.39 -0.87
CA ILE A 206 -5.38 -17.17 -1.62
C ILE A 206 -6.31 -18.38 -1.54
N GLU A 207 -5.77 -19.60 -1.51
CA GLU A 207 -6.55 -20.82 -1.21
C GLU A 207 -7.20 -20.73 0.18
N THR A 208 -6.45 -20.28 1.19
CA THR A 208 -6.98 -20.05 2.55
C THR A 208 -8.08 -18.98 2.55
N VAL A 209 -7.89 -17.88 1.80
CA VAL A 209 -8.92 -16.84 1.63
C VAL A 209 -10.17 -17.42 0.97
N ARG A 210 -10.03 -18.25 -0.05
CA ARG A 210 -11.17 -18.90 -0.71
C ARG A 210 -11.97 -19.75 0.27
N ASP A 211 -11.31 -20.61 1.02
CA ASP A 211 -11.98 -21.51 1.97
C ASP A 211 -12.69 -20.72 3.08
N HIS A 212 -12.05 -19.67 3.60
CA HIS A 212 -12.67 -18.78 4.59
C HIS A 212 -13.91 -18.07 4.04
N ARG A 213 -13.87 -17.53 2.82
CA ARG A 213 -15.04 -16.87 2.21
C ARG A 213 -16.19 -17.85 1.99
N VAL A 214 -15.91 -19.11 1.68
CA VAL A 214 -16.93 -20.17 1.60
C VAL A 214 -17.56 -20.41 2.97
N GLU A 215 -16.74 -20.57 4.02
CA GLU A 215 -17.21 -20.78 5.41
C GLU A 215 -18.08 -19.63 5.92
N GLN A 216 -17.68 -18.39 5.64
CA GLN A 216 -18.40 -17.18 6.09
C GLN A 216 -19.55 -16.77 5.15
N HIS A 217 -19.78 -17.51 4.07
CA HIS A 217 -20.75 -17.17 3.02
C HIS A 217 -20.57 -15.76 2.44
N ASP A 218 -19.32 -15.30 2.35
CA ASP A 218 -18.97 -13.99 1.79
C ASP A 218 -18.61 -14.11 0.29
N ALA A 219 -18.68 -13.00 -0.43
CA ALA A 219 -18.37 -12.95 -1.84
C ALA A 219 -16.85 -13.09 -2.08
N PHE A 220 -16.48 -13.81 -3.14
CA PHE A 220 -15.08 -13.87 -3.59
C PHE A 220 -14.62 -12.52 -4.12
N PHE A 221 -15.43 -11.89 -4.98
CA PHE A 221 -15.06 -10.66 -5.69
C PHE A 221 -15.03 -9.39 -4.82
N PHE A 222 -15.56 -9.43 -3.60
CA PHE A 222 -15.57 -8.29 -2.69
C PHE A 222 -15.67 -8.79 -1.23
N ASN A 223 -14.67 -8.48 -0.40
CA ASN A 223 -14.61 -8.86 1.00
C ASN A 223 -15.58 -8.01 1.84
N TRP A 224 -16.81 -8.47 2.10
CA TRP A 224 -17.76 -7.72 2.93
C TRP A 224 -17.51 -7.91 4.42
N GLU A 225 -17.02 -9.08 4.81
CA GLU A 225 -16.77 -9.44 6.20
C GLU A 225 -15.75 -8.51 6.88
N LEU A 226 -14.74 -8.05 6.12
CA LEU A 226 -13.69 -7.18 6.64
C LEU A 226 -14.28 -5.94 7.32
N ASN A 227 -14.04 -5.79 8.62
CA ASN A 227 -14.40 -4.60 9.36
C ASN A 227 -13.41 -3.48 9.04
N VAL A 228 -13.87 -2.38 8.45
CA VAL A 228 -13.03 -1.21 8.19
C VAL A 228 -13.61 -0.08 9.02
N ASP A 229 -12.96 0.28 10.13
CA ASP A 229 -13.46 1.34 11.01
C ASP A 229 -13.56 2.69 10.28
N LEU A 230 -14.51 3.54 10.71
CA LEU A 230 -14.78 4.83 10.10
C LEU A 230 -13.54 5.73 10.03
N GLN A 231 -12.60 5.61 10.98
CA GLN A 231 -11.36 6.38 10.99
C GLN A 231 -10.44 6.10 9.78
N PHE A 232 -10.58 4.92 9.16
CA PHE A 232 -9.89 4.55 7.92
C PHE A 232 -10.64 5.00 6.68
N GLN A 233 -11.96 5.21 6.76
CA GLN A 233 -12.81 5.58 5.62
C GLN A 233 -12.96 7.10 5.43
N GLN A 234 -12.82 7.88 6.51
CA GLN A 234 -12.98 9.33 6.47
C GLN A 234 -11.81 10.01 5.75
N PRO A 235 -12.09 10.85 4.73
CA PRO A 235 -11.06 11.63 4.05
C PRO A 235 -10.27 12.50 5.01
N PHE A 236 -8.93 12.46 4.91
CA PHE A 236 -8.04 13.31 5.68
C PHE A 236 -7.54 14.48 4.82
N GLN A 237 -7.87 15.72 5.24
CA GLN A 237 -7.33 16.93 4.62
C GLN A 237 -6.10 17.43 5.42
N PRO A 238 -4.88 17.34 4.86
CA PRO A 238 -3.66 17.62 5.59
C PRO A 238 -3.41 19.13 5.67
N THR A 239 -4.01 19.80 6.65
CA THR A 239 -3.62 21.17 7.04
C THR A 239 -2.53 21.12 8.12
N HIS A 240 -1.80 22.21 8.34
CA HIS A 240 -0.82 22.29 9.44
C HIS A 240 -1.44 21.98 10.80
N ALA A 241 -2.65 22.48 11.06
CA ALA A 241 -3.39 22.19 12.28
C ALA A 241 -3.78 20.71 12.38
N ALA A 242 -4.24 20.09 11.28
CA ALA A 242 -4.61 18.68 11.27
C ALA A 242 -3.39 17.75 11.44
N MET A 243 -2.26 18.08 10.80
CA MET A 243 -1.00 17.34 10.93
C MET A 243 -0.42 17.45 12.34
N ALA A 244 -0.50 18.63 12.95
CA ALA A 244 -0.14 18.81 14.35
C ALA A 244 -1.12 18.08 15.28
N ALA A 245 -2.41 17.99 14.97
CA ALA A 245 -3.37 17.34 15.87
C ALA A 245 -3.27 15.80 15.93
N LEU A 246 -2.38 15.17 15.15
CA LEU A 246 -2.23 13.71 15.11
C LEU A 246 -1.73 13.16 16.46
N ASN A 247 -2.41 12.14 16.98
CA ASN A 247 -2.11 11.59 18.31
C ASN A 247 -1.07 10.46 18.24
N LEU A 248 0.19 10.79 17.93
CA LEU A 248 1.26 9.80 17.73
C LEU A 248 1.97 9.42 19.04
N HIS A 249 1.19 9.01 20.06
CA HIS A 249 1.69 8.69 21.41
C HIS A 249 1.45 7.22 21.81
N ARG A 250 2.20 6.76 22.83
CA ARG A 250 2.04 5.44 23.45
C ARG A 250 0.72 5.31 24.20
N GLY A 251 0.34 4.07 24.48
CA GLY A 251 -0.87 3.73 25.26
C GLY A 251 -2.15 3.69 24.43
N ARG A 252 -2.08 3.98 23.13
CA ARG A 252 -3.17 3.80 22.19
C ARG A 252 -3.33 2.35 21.75
N LEU A 253 -4.53 2.00 21.30
CA LEU A 253 -4.74 0.72 20.63
C LEU A 253 -3.96 0.70 19.29
N PRO A 254 -3.30 -0.42 18.92
CA PRO A 254 -2.47 -0.47 17.72
C PRO A 254 -3.18 -0.04 16.44
N HIS A 255 -4.44 -0.45 16.24
CA HIS A 255 -5.21 -0.07 15.05
C HIS A 255 -5.56 1.43 15.02
N GLU A 256 -5.81 2.06 16.18
CA GLU A 256 -6.06 3.51 16.23
C GLU A 256 -4.77 4.32 15.98
N LEU A 257 -3.64 3.86 16.52
CA LEU A 257 -2.33 4.48 16.28
C LEU A 257 -1.93 4.34 14.80
N ALA A 258 -2.21 3.19 14.18
CA ALA A 258 -2.02 2.98 12.75
C ALA A 258 -2.81 4.00 11.91
N ALA A 259 -4.04 4.34 12.29
CA ALA A 259 -4.86 5.30 11.57
C ALA A 259 -4.25 6.71 11.54
N ASP A 260 -3.70 7.21 12.66
CA ASP A 260 -3.03 8.51 12.69
C ASP A 260 -1.65 8.48 12.04
N MET A 261 -0.90 7.38 12.21
CA MET A 261 0.37 7.22 11.49
C MET A 261 0.13 7.21 9.97
N ARG A 262 -0.92 6.52 9.50
CA ARG A 262 -1.38 6.55 8.10
C ARG A 262 -1.65 7.99 7.64
N ARG A 263 -2.38 8.79 8.43
CA ARG A 263 -2.66 10.20 8.12
C ARG A 263 -1.39 11.04 8.04
N ALA A 264 -0.39 10.80 8.91
CA ALA A 264 0.91 11.47 8.82
C ALA A 264 1.59 11.20 7.46
N PHE A 265 1.67 9.94 7.03
CA PHE A 265 2.22 9.59 5.72
C PHE A 265 1.40 10.18 4.57
N SER A 266 0.06 10.15 4.66
CA SER A 266 -0.84 10.76 3.68
C SER A 266 -0.61 12.27 3.52
N GLY A 267 -0.38 12.97 4.63
CA GLY A 267 -0.02 14.39 4.62
C GLY A 267 1.32 14.65 3.94
N ILE A 268 2.32 13.79 4.17
CA ILE A 268 3.62 13.91 3.49
C ILE A 268 3.48 13.65 1.97
N VAL A 269 2.67 12.64 1.56
CA VAL A 269 2.33 12.42 0.16
C VAL A 269 1.68 13.68 -0.43
N ALA A 270 0.68 14.24 0.24
CA ALA A 270 -0.01 15.43 -0.23
C ALA A 270 0.93 16.64 -0.39
N GLY A 271 1.81 16.89 0.59
CA GLY A 271 2.79 17.98 0.53
C GLY A 271 3.84 17.79 -0.56
N ASN A 272 4.06 16.58 -1.05
CA ASN A 272 5.06 16.27 -2.08
C ASN A 272 4.52 16.32 -3.51
N VAL A 273 3.28 15.86 -3.73
CA VAL A 273 2.79 15.61 -5.11
C VAL A 273 1.38 16.10 -5.40
N LYS A 274 0.61 16.55 -4.39
CA LYS A 274 -0.76 17.05 -4.61
C LYS A 274 -0.75 18.57 -4.63
N GLU A 275 -1.42 19.16 -5.62
CA GLU A 275 -1.47 20.62 -5.82
C GLU A 275 -1.91 21.38 -4.57
N GLU A 276 -2.98 20.93 -3.91
CA GLU A 276 -3.48 21.55 -2.67
C GLU A 276 -2.45 21.45 -1.53
N GLY A 277 -1.82 20.29 -1.35
CA GLY A 277 -0.82 20.05 -0.32
C GLY A 277 0.45 20.88 -0.56
N MET A 278 0.96 20.90 -1.79
CA MET A 278 2.09 21.75 -2.18
C MET A 278 1.79 23.23 -1.91
N GLY A 279 0.57 23.69 -2.23
CA GLY A 279 0.13 25.06 -1.93
C GLY A 279 0.08 25.38 -0.43
N GLN A 280 -0.23 24.41 0.44
CA GLN A 280 -0.14 24.59 1.90
C GLN A 280 1.31 24.75 2.36
N ILE A 281 2.22 23.95 1.80
CA ILE A 281 3.65 24.00 2.13
C ILE A 281 4.29 25.32 1.69
N GLU A 282 3.96 25.80 0.49
CA GLU A 282 4.46 27.08 -0.01
C GLU A 282 4.01 28.27 0.84
N LYS A 283 2.76 28.24 1.36
CA LYS A 283 2.19 29.34 2.15
C LYS A 283 2.65 29.34 3.60
N ASN A 284 2.71 28.17 4.23
CA ASN A 284 2.83 28.04 5.68
C ASN A 284 4.13 27.35 6.12
N GLY A 285 4.95 26.87 5.18
CA GLY A 285 6.15 26.09 5.47
C GLY A 285 5.85 24.59 5.65
N PRO A 286 6.84 23.79 6.11
CA PRO A 286 6.67 22.34 6.29
C PRO A 286 5.64 21.99 7.37
N TYR A 287 4.98 20.84 7.24
CA TYR A 287 4.14 20.29 8.32
C TYR A 287 4.99 19.93 9.55
N GLU A 288 4.52 20.30 10.73
CA GLU A 288 5.15 19.88 11.98
C GLU A 288 4.46 18.63 12.52
N ILE A 289 5.22 17.56 12.70
CA ILE A 289 4.74 16.27 13.20
C ILE A 289 5.36 16.04 14.58
N HIS A 290 4.53 15.78 15.58
CA HIS A 290 4.95 15.52 16.95
C HIS A 290 4.32 14.24 17.49
N GLY A 291 4.87 13.72 18.58
CA GLY A 291 4.44 12.47 19.19
C GLY A 291 5.38 11.98 20.28
N ASP A 292 5.30 10.68 20.58
CA ASP A 292 6.26 9.99 21.44
C ASP A 292 7.70 10.13 20.87
N PRO A 293 8.71 10.46 21.71
CA PRO A 293 10.07 10.69 21.23
C PRO A 293 10.67 9.52 20.46
N GLU A 294 10.43 8.27 20.86
CA GLU A 294 10.96 7.10 20.14
C GLU A 294 10.26 6.91 18.81
N PHE A 295 8.94 7.14 18.74
CA PHE A 295 8.21 7.08 17.47
C PHE A 295 8.68 8.16 16.50
N MET A 296 8.92 9.38 16.99
CA MET A 296 9.41 10.48 16.18
C MET A 296 10.83 10.23 15.69
N HIS A 297 11.73 9.70 16.54
CA HIS A 297 13.07 9.33 16.12
C HIS A 297 13.07 8.23 15.04
N ALA A 298 12.24 7.20 15.22
CA ALA A 298 12.11 6.13 14.24
C ALA A 298 11.51 6.62 12.91
N LEU A 299 10.50 7.49 12.98
CA LEU A 299 9.89 8.12 11.81
C LEU A 299 10.89 9.01 11.07
N ASP A 300 11.65 9.86 11.76
CA ASP A 300 12.68 10.70 11.14
C ASP A 300 13.76 9.86 10.46
N THR A 301 14.24 8.80 11.13
CA THR A 301 15.23 7.86 10.57
C THR A 301 14.71 7.17 9.32
N LEU A 302 13.45 6.75 9.31
CA LEU A 302 12.79 6.14 8.15
C LEU A 302 12.63 7.13 6.99
N LEU A 303 12.14 8.34 7.26
CA LEU A 303 11.95 9.35 6.24
C LEU A 303 13.28 9.82 5.64
N ARG A 304 14.34 9.97 6.45
CA ARG A 304 15.71 10.27 5.96
C ARG A 304 16.24 9.16 5.06
N SER A 305 15.99 7.89 5.39
CA SER A 305 16.42 6.79 4.53
C SER A 305 15.69 6.80 3.18
N PHE A 306 14.41 7.18 3.14
CA PHE A 306 13.67 7.37 1.89
C PHE A 306 14.23 8.51 1.04
N VAL A 307 14.66 9.61 1.65
CA VAL A 307 15.35 10.70 0.94
C VAL A 307 16.68 10.22 0.37
N ALA A 308 17.51 9.55 1.18
CA ALA A 308 18.82 9.05 0.77
C ALA A 308 18.71 8.03 -0.39
N GLN A 309 17.67 7.19 -0.37
CA GLN A 309 17.37 6.19 -1.38
C GLN A 309 16.55 6.74 -2.57
N GLN A 310 16.33 8.07 -2.65
CA GLN A 310 15.60 8.73 -3.74
C GLN A 310 14.16 8.21 -3.96
N ARG A 311 13.47 7.87 -2.87
CA ARG A 311 12.09 7.33 -2.89
C ARG A 311 11.00 8.41 -2.76
N MET A 312 11.39 9.65 -2.45
CA MET A 312 10.45 10.76 -2.23
C MET A 312 10.06 11.51 -3.52
N LYS A 313 10.91 11.44 -4.55
CA LYS A 313 10.75 12.15 -5.81
C LYS A 313 11.51 11.42 -6.91
N LEU A 314 11.04 11.51 -8.15
CA LEU A 314 11.79 11.04 -9.31
C LEU A 314 13.13 11.79 -9.45
N PRO A 315 14.18 11.15 -10.01
CA PRO A 315 15.47 11.79 -10.23
C PRO A 315 15.37 13.08 -11.05
N GLY A 316 16.24 14.05 -10.75
CA GLY A 316 16.38 15.29 -11.54
C GLY A 316 16.34 16.60 -10.75
N SER A 317 15.99 16.58 -9.46
CA SER A 317 16.09 17.75 -8.57
C SER A 317 16.31 17.34 -7.12
N LYS A 318 16.90 18.24 -6.31
CA LYS A 318 17.05 18.03 -4.86
C LYS A 318 15.67 18.01 -4.21
N TYR A 319 15.41 16.99 -3.38
CA TYR A 319 14.21 16.92 -2.56
C TYR A 319 14.33 17.87 -1.35
N VAL A 320 13.29 18.66 -1.11
CA VAL A 320 13.15 19.50 0.08
C VAL A 320 11.97 18.92 0.88
N PRO A 321 12.19 18.47 2.13
CA PRO A 321 11.12 17.89 2.93
C PRO A 321 9.95 18.85 3.14
N CYS A 322 8.72 18.37 2.86
CA CYS A 322 7.48 19.07 3.19
C CYS A 322 7.06 18.89 4.67
N TYR A 323 7.93 18.31 5.50
CA TYR A 323 7.67 18.00 6.90
C TYR A 323 8.88 18.35 7.77
N ARG A 324 8.62 18.48 9.06
CA ARG A 324 9.60 18.60 10.13
C ARG A 324 9.14 17.73 11.30
N ILE A 325 9.98 16.78 11.70
CA ILE A 325 9.74 15.98 12.89
C ILE A 325 10.21 16.78 14.12
N VAL A 326 9.28 17.09 15.01
CA VAL A 326 9.56 17.87 16.23
C VAL A 326 10.09 16.91 17.30
N GLY A 327 11.30 17.17 17.81
CA GLY A 327 11.98 16.31 18.77
C GLY A 327 12.90 15.24 18.17
N GLY A 328 13.02 15.16 16.84
CA GLY A 328 14.09 14.39 16.17
C GLY A 328 15.42 15.16 16.19
N GLU A 329 16.55 14.45 16.14
CA GLU A 329 17.89 15.08 16.03
C GLU A 329 17.95 15.89 14.72
N GLN A 330 17.96 17.23 14.84
CA GLN A 330 18.17 18.10 13.70
C GLN A 330 19.67 18.19 13.42
N THR A 331 20.08 17.79 12.21
CA THR A 331 21.35 18.20 11.58
C THR A 331 21.04 18.80 10.24
#